data_AF-A0A967NZ66-F1
#
_entry.id   AF-A0A967NZ66-F1
#
_cell.length_a   1.000
_cell.length_b   1.000
_cell.length_c   1.000
_cell.angle_alpha   90.00
_cell.angle_beta   90.00
_cell.angle_gamma   90.00
#
_symmetry.space_group_name_H-M   'P 1'
#
loop_
_entity.id
_entity.type
_entity.pdbx_description
1 polymer ?
#
loop_
_entity_poly.entity_id
_entity_poly.type
_entity_poly.pdbx_seq_one_letter_code
_entity_poly.pdbx_strand_id
1 'polypeptide(L)'
;QPVFLTSLTTAVGFLFLNSSESPPFADMANMVSIGVMAAWFLSVVFLPALLVVMPQQRFIGGDHDHRIMDGFADFVVDHRKPVFVVSSVVFIGLAALSARNEFNDVWMEYFDESYEVRQATEFMVNELTGNHRLQFAFPSGAPSGIMEPGYMRGLDRFAQWARQQPEVEYVSSFSDTIKRLNR
;
A
#
# COMPACT_ATOMS: atom_id res chain seq x y z
N GLN A 1 -0.21 8.79 33.49
CA GLN A 1 1.12 8.84 32.84
C GLN A 1 1.27 7.84 31.69
N PRO A 2 0.89 6.54 31.81
CA PRO A 2 1.08 5.56 30.72
C PRO A 2 0.34 5.93 29.43
N VAL A 3 -0.92 6.39 29.55
CA VAL A 3 -1.79 6.69 28.40
C VAL A 3 -1.26 7.85 27.54
N PHE A 4 -0.58 8.83 28.15
CA PHE A 4 0.01 9.94 27.38
C PHE A 4 1.16 9.44 26.50
N LEU A 5 2.04 8.60 27.05
CA LEU A 5 3.19 8.07 26.31
C LEU A 5 2.73 7.16 25.16
N THR A 6 1.71 6.34 25.37
CA THR A 6 1.14 5.50 24.31
C THR A 6 0.49 6.34 23.21
N SER A 7 -0.30 7.37 23.55
CA SER A 7 -0.90 8.25 22.55
C SER A 7 0.15 9.05 21.77
N LEU A 8 1.18 9.54 22.46
CA LEU A 8 2.27 10.28 21.84
C LEU A 8 3.08 9.41 20.88
N THR A 9 3.44 8.19 21.29
CA THR A 9 4.20 7.26 20.43
C THR A 9 3.38 6.81 19.22
N THR A 10 2.08 6.57 19.38
CA THR A 10 1.18 6.31 18.25
C THR A 10 1.11 7.50 17.29
N ALA A 11 0.92 8.73 17.80
CA ALA A 11 0.89 9.93 16.97
C ALA A 11 2.21 10.14 16.22
N VAL A 12 3.35 9.99 16.90
CA VAL A 12 4.68 10.07 16.27
C VAL A 12 4.85 8.99 15.20
N GLY A 13 4.40 7.75 15.47
CA GLY A 13 4.41 6.66 14.51
C GLY A 13 3.65 6.98 13.22
N PHE A 14 2.46 7.57 13.33
CA PHE A 14 1.71 8.03 12.15
C PHE A 14 2.38 9.22 11.47
N LEU A 15 2.92 10.18 12.21
CA LEU A 15 3.63 11.33 11.63
C LEU A 15 4.83 10.93 10.76
N PHE A 16 5.49 9.80 11.03
CA PHE A 16 6.55 9.27 10.15
C PHE A 16 6.07 8.96 8.73
N LEU A 17 4.78 8.69 8.53
CA LEU A 17 4.20 8.48 7.19
C LEU A 17 4.18 9.76 6.34
N ASN A 18 4.37 10.95 6.93
CA ASN A 18 4.55 12.19 6.15
C ASN A 18 5.82 12.18 5.28
N SER A 19 6.78 11.30 5.56
CA SER A 19 7.98 11.12 4.72
C SER A 19 7.74 10.25 3.48
N SER A 20 6.51 9.77 3.27
CA SER A 20 6.13 9.00 2.08
C SER A 20 6.01 9.89 0.84
N GLU A 21 6.39 9.37 -0.33
CA GLU A 21 6.25 10.05 -1.62
C GLU A 21 4.79 10.24 -2.07
N SER A 22 3.87 9.46 -1.51
CA SER A 22 2.44 9.49 -1.84
C SER A 22 1.68 10.49 -0.93
N PRO A 23 1.15 11.60 -1.47
CA PRO A 23 0.44 12.63 -0.69
C PRO A 23 -0.74 12.11 0.16
N PRO A 24 -1.57 11.15 -0.32
CA PRO A 24 -2.65 10.58 0.49
C PRO A 24 -2.22 10.02 1.86
N PHE A 25 -1.00 9.47 1.96
CA PHE A 25 -0.50 8.96 3.24
C PHE A 25 -0.16 10.06 4.22
N ALA A 26 0.33 11.21 3.76
CA ALA A 26 0.58 12.38 4.60
C ALA A 26 -0.74 12.94 5.17
N ASP A 27 -1.79 13.05 4.34
CA ASP A 27 -3.09 13.53 4.79
C ASP A 27 -3.71 12.60 5.85
N MET A 28 -3.67 11.29 5.59
CA MET A 28 -4.12 10.27 6.56
C MET A 28 -3.31 10.36 7.87
N ALA A 29 -1.99 10.47 7.78
CA ALA A 29 -1.10 10.56 8.94
C ALA A 29 -1.43 11.74 9.86
N ASN A 30 -1.64 12.92 9.28
CA ASN A 30 -1.97 14.12 10.02
C ASN A 30 -3.35 14.02 10.68
N MET A 31 -4.35 13.49 9.95
CA MET A 31 -5.69 13.29 10.50
C MET A 31 -5.70 12.32 11.69
N VAL A 32 -5.03 11.18 11.55
CA VAL A 32 -4.96 10.17 12.63
C VAL A 32 -4.18 10.71 13.83
N SER A 33 -3.06 11.40 13.61
CA SER A 33 -2.24 11.95 14.70
C SER A 33 -3.01 12.98 15.53
N ILE A 34 -3.77 13.87 14.86
CA ILE A 34 -4.66 14.82 15.53
C ILE A 34 -5.76 14.07 16.29
N GLY A 35 -6.38 13.07 15.67
CA GLY A 35 -7.42 12.26 16.29
C GLY A 35 -6.96 11.55 17.56
N VAL A 36 -5.76 10.96 17.56
CA VAL A 36 -5.17 10.30 18.74
C VAL A 36 -4.91 11.31 19.86
N MET A 37 -4.37 12.49 19.55
CA MET A 37 -4.12 13.53 20.54
C MET A 37 -5.42 14.11 21.11
N ALA A 38 -6.44 14.32 20.26
CA ALA A 38 -7.75 14.76 20.68
C ALA A 38 -8.45 13.71 21.55
N ALA A 39 -8.37 12.42 21.19
CA ALA A 39 -8.93 11.33 21.98
C ALA A 39 -8.26 11.22 23.36
N TRP A 40 -6.93 11.37 23.43
CA TRP A 40 -6.22 11.45 24.70
C TRP A 40 -6.71 12.64 25.54
N PHE A 41 -6.79 13.84 24.94
CA PHE A 41 -7.25 15.04 25.65
C PHE A 41 -8.67 14.88 26.19
N LEU A 42 -9.61 14.40 25.37
CA LEU A 42 -10.98 14.12 25.78
C LEU A 42 -11.03 13.04 26.88
N SER A 43 -10.22 12.00 26.77
CA SER A 43 -10.19 10.94 27.81
C SER A 43 -9.68 11.46 29.15
N VAL A 44 -8.71 12.39 29.16
CA VAL A 44 -8.13 12.93 30.40
C VAL A 44 -8.97 14.07 30.97
N VAL A 45 -9.65 14.85 30.14
CA VAL A 45 -10.39 16.05 30.58
C VAL A 45 -11.88 15.82 30.59
N PHE A 46 -12.44 15.35 29.47
CA PHE A 46 -13.88 15.25 29.27
C PHE A 46 -14.49 14.04 30.01
N LEU A 47 -13.83 12.88 29.96
CA LEU A 47 -14.32 11.68 30.64
C LEU A 47 -14.49 11.86 32.17
N PRO A 48 -13.50 12.36 32.94
CA PRO A 48 -13.70 12.59 34.37
C PRO A 48 -14.74 13.68 34.65
N ALA A 49 -14.81 14.74 33.83
CA ALA A 49 -15.85 15.75 33.98
C ALA A 49 -17.26 15.15 33.80
N LEU A 50 -17.44 14.26 32.81
CA LEU A 50 -18.68 13.56 32.56
C LEU A 50 -19.05 12.59 33.71
N LEU A 51 -18.06 11.90 34.27
CA LEU A 51 -18.25 11.00 35.42
C LEU A 51 -18.69 11.72 36.71
N VAL A 52 -18.37 13.01 36.86
CA VAL A 52 -18.82 13.85 38.00
C VAL A 52 -20.28 14.27 37.82
N VAL A 53 -20.70 14.53 36.57
CA VAL A 53 -22.06 15.02 36.27
C VAL A 53 -23.06 13.87 36.16
N MET A 54 -22.63 12.69 35.72
CA MET A 54 -23.51 11.52 35.60
C MET A 54 -23.86 10.90 36.96
N PRO A 55 -25.12 10.47 37.17
CA PRO A 55 -25.49 9.75 38.38
C PRO A 55 -24.75 8.41 38.42
N GLN A 56 -23.84 8.28 39.39
CA GLN A 56 -23.09 7.05 39.59
C GLN A 56 -24.04 5.95 40.09
N GLN A 57 -24.35 4.99 39.24
CA GLN A 57 -24.96 3.74 39.70
C GLN A 57 -23.92 3.01 40.57
N ARG A 58 -24.31 2.56 41.77
CA ARG A 58 -23.44 1.73 42.59
C ARG A 58 -23.12 0.48 41.79
N PHE A 59 -21.86 0.37 41.36
CA PHE A 59 -21.34 -0.85 40.76
C PHE A 59 -21.30 -1.90 41.86
N ILE A 60 -22.36 -2.72 41.96
CA ILE A 60 -22.33 -3.94 42.75
C ILE A 60 -21.54 -4.93 41.88
N GLY A 61 -20.21 -4.86 42.02
CA GLY A 61 -19.33 -5.82 41.38
C GLY A 61 -19.65 -7.21 41.92
N GLY A 62 -20.39 -7.99 41.14
CA GLY A 62 -20.32 -9.44 41.26
C GLY A 62 -18.94 -9.83 40.76
N ASP A 63 -18.17 -10.50 41.62
CA ASP A 63 -16.95 -11.20 41.25
C ASP A 63 -17.33 -12.11 40.07
N HIS A 64 -17.07 -11.64 38.85
CA HIS A 64 -17.35 -12.45 37.67
C HIS A 64 -16.34 -13.57 37.73
N ASP A 65 -16.82 -14.80 37.62
CA ASP A 65 -15.99 -15.99 37.70
C ASP A 65 -15.00 -15.98 36.52
N HIS A 66 -13.82 -15.38 36.74
CA HIS A 66 -12.78 -15.18 35.71
C HIS A 66 -11.95 -16.44 35.46
N ARG A 67 -12.42 -17.61 35.91
CA ARG A 67 -11.73 -18.91 35.86
C ARG A 67 -11.07 -19.25 34.53
N ILE A 68 -11.66 -18.85 33.41
CA ILE A 68 -11.07 -19.10 32.08
C ILE A 68 -9.82 -18.23 31.88
N MET A 69 -9.89 -16.94 32.23
CA MET A 69 -8.77 -16.01 32.11
C MET A 69 -7.70 -16.31 33.15
N ASP A 70 -8.11 -16.63 34.38
CA ASP A 70 -7.20 -17.00 35.47
C ASP A 70 -6.48 -18.31 35.13
N GLY A 71 -7.21 -19.33 34.66
CA GLY A 71 -6.60 -20.60 34.24
C GLY A 71 -5.67 -20.44 33.04
N PHE A 72 -5.98 -19.55 32.09
CA PHE A 72 -5.07 -19.23 30.99
C PHE A 72 -3.81 -18.50 31.48
N ALA A 73 -3.96 -17.53 32.39
CA ALA A 73 -2.85 -16.80 32.97
C ALA A 73 -1.92 -17.74 33.76
N ASP A 74 -2.49 -18.59 34.62
CA ASP A 74 -1.74 -19.60 35.39
C ASP A 74 -0.99 -20.56 34.44
N PHE A 75 -1.63 -21.03 33.37
CA PHE A 75 -0.97 -21.85 32.35
C PHE A 75 0.25 -21.14 31.75
N VAL A 76 0.09 -19.87 31.32
CA VAL A 76 1.19 -19.10 30.71
C VAL A 76 2.32 -18.83 31.70
N VAL A 77 2.01 -18.54 32.96
CA VAL A 77 2.98 -18.25 34.02
C VAL A 77 3.77 -19.51 34.43
N ASP A 78 3.06 -20.61 34.66
CA ASP A 78 3.64 -21.90 35.05
C ASP A 78 4.49 -22.49 33.93
N HIS A 79 4.07 -22.30 32.68
CA HIS A 79 4.73 -22.85 31.48
C HIS A 79 5.46 -21.77 30.66
N ARG A 80 5.93 -20.68 31.29
CA ARG A 80 6.57 -19.54 30.59
C ARG A 80 7.72 -19.92 29.65
N LYS A 81 8.54 -20.92 30.01
CA LYS A 81 9.69 -21.37 29.20
C LYS A 81 9.23 -22.07 27.91
N PRO A 82 8.42 -23.13 27.95
CA PRO A 82 7.93 -23.75 26.72
C PRO A 82 7.04 -22.80 25.91
N VAL A 83 6.19 -21.97 26.55
CA VAL A 83 5.38 -20.96 25.84
C VAL A 83 6.28 -20.00 25.06
N PHE A 84 7.35 -19.49 25.67
CA PHE A 84 8.31 -18.62 24.99
C PHE A 84 9.00 -19.31 23.81
N VAL A 85 9.41 -20.57 23.96
CA VAL A 85 10.06 -21.34 22.87
C VAL A 85 9.06 -21.57 21.73
N VAL A 86 7.85 -22.02 22.04
CA VAL A 86 6.81 -22.28 21.03
C VAL A 86 6.43 -20.99 20.30
N SER A 87 6.16 -19.90 21.01
CA SER A 87 5.82 -18.62 20.39
C SER A 87 6.95 -18.07 19.52
N SER A 88 8.21 -18.26 19.95
CA SER A 88 9.38 -17.88 19.16
C SER A 88 9.51 -18.73 17.89
N VAL A 89 9.29 -20.05 17.97
CA VAL A 89 9.30 -20.94 16.81
C VAL A 89 8.19 -20.56 15.83
N VAL A 90 6.98 -20.31 16.33
CA VAL A 90 5.85 -19.85 15.51
C VAL A 90 6.17 -18.51 14.85
N PHE A 91 6.74 -17.56 15.60
CA PHE A 91 7.16 -16.27 15.08
C PHE A 91 8.19 -16.42 13.95
N ILE A 92 9.24 -17.21 14.16
CA ILE A 92 10.28 -17.46 13.14
C ILE A 92 9.67 -18.16 11.92
N GLY A 93 8.74 -19.10 12.13
CA GLY A 93 8.01 -19.76 11.06
C GLY A 93 7.22 -18.77 10.21
N LEU A 94 6.39 -17.92 10.84
CA LEU A 94 5.61 -16.90 10.15
C LEU A 94 6.50 -15.85 9.47
N ALA A 95 7.59 -15.44 10.11
CA ALA A 95 8.57 -14.53 9.52
C ALA A 95 9.26 -15.16 8.30
N ALA A 96 9.57 -16.46 8.32
CA ALA A 96 10.10 -17.16 7.14
C ALA A 96 9.09 -17.23 6.00
N LEU A 97 7.79 -17.31 6.31
CA LEU A 97 6.72 -17.26 5.31
C LEU A 97 6.47 -15.84 4.76
N SER A 98 6.92 -14.77 5.43
CA SER A 98 6.69 -13.40 4.94
C SER A 98 7.36 -13.14 3.59
N ALA A 99 8.43 -13.88 3.27
CA ALA A 99 9.09 -13.81 1.97
C ALA A 99 8.24 -14.35 0.80
N ARG A 100 7.16 -15.10 1.10
CA ARG A 100 6.18 -15.57 0.10
C ARG A 100 5.04 -14.58 -0.11
N ASN A 101 5.04 -13.44 0.58
CA ASN A 101 4.04 -12.41 0.35
C ASN A 101 4.31 -11.74 -1.00
N GLU A 102 3.37 -11.85 -1.94
CA GLU A 102 3.48 -11.23 -3.26
C GLU A 102 2.95 -9.79 -3.18
N PHE A 103 3.71 -8.85 -3.74
CA PHE A 103 3.26 -7.48 -3.87
C PHE A 103 2.21 -7.41 -4.98
N ASN A 104 1.00 -6.96 -4.66
CA ASN A 104 -0.03 -6.68 -5.64
C ASN A 104 -0.18 -5.17 -5.83
N ASP A 105 0.48 -4.62 -6.84
CA ASP A 105 0.40 -3.21 -7.24
C ASP A 105 -0.42 -3.00 -8.53
N VAL A 106 -1.29 -3.96 -8.86
CA VAL A 106 -2.18 -3.83 -10.03
C VAL A 106 -3.36 -2.95 -9.63
N TRP A 107 -3.26 -1.64 -9.86
CA TRP A 107 -4.31 -0.66 -9.51
C TRP A 107 -5.70 -1.06 -10.01
N MET A 108 -5.75 -1.78 -11.13
CA MET A 108 -6.97 -2.31 -11.71
C MET A 108 -7.71 -3.29 -10.79
N GLU A 109 -6.98 -4.08 -10.01
CA GLU A 109 -7.51 -5.08 -9.08
C GLU A 109 -7.97 -4.46 -7.75
N TYR A 110 -7.70 -3.17 -7.53
CA TYR A 110 -8.25 -2.46 -6.36
C TYR A 110 -9.75 -2.16 -6.55
N PHE A 111 -10.23 -2.21 -7.80
CA PHE A 111 -11.65 -2.09 -8.11
C PHE A 111 -12.27 -3.47 -8.22
N ASP A 112 -13.42 -3.64 -7.58
CA ASP A 112 -14.25 -4.82 -7.70
C ASP A 112 -14.70 -5.05 -9.15
N GLU A 113 -14.90 -6.32 -9.54
CA GLU A 113 -15.30 -6.74 -10.90
C GLU A 113 -16.60 -6.11 -11.37
N SER A 114 -17.46 -5.65 -10.46
CA SER A 114 -18.71 -4.95 -10.78
C SER A 114 -18.51 -3.54 -11.36
N TYR A 115 -17.35 -2.91 -11.18
CA TYR A 115 -17.13 -1.56 -11.66
C TYR A 115 -16.93 -1.52 -13.19
N GLU A 116 -17.58 -0.57 -13.86
CA GLU A 116 -17.45 -0.39 -15.32
C GLU A 116 -15.99 -0.17 -15.74
N VAL A 117 -15.22 0.56 -14.92
CA VAL A 117 -13.78 0.79 -15.15
C VAL A 117 -13.01 -0.52 -15.11
N ARG A 118 -13.39 -1.46 -14.21
CA ARG A 118 -12.86 -2.84 -14.13
C ARG A 118 -13.04 -3.58 -15.44
N GLN A 119 -14.29 -3.71 -15.86
CA GLN A 119 -14.68 -4.45 -17.05
C GLN A 119 -14.08 -3.85 -18.33
N ALA A 120 -14.10 -2.52 -18.47
CA ALA A 120 -13.58 -1.84 -19.65
C ALA A 120 -12.05 -2.02 -19.80
N THR A 121 -11.31 -1.95 -18.71
CA THR A 121 -9.85 -2.13 -18.77
C THR A 121 -9.47 -3.57 -19.04
N GLU A 122 -10.19 -4.52 -18.43
CA GLU A 122 -9.98 -5.95 -18.64
C GLU A 122 -10.29 -6.35 -20.09
N PHE A 123 -11.37 -5.81 -20.67
CA PHE A 123 -11.66 -5.94 -22.11
C PHE A 123 -10.52 -5.39 -22.97
N MET A 124 -9.98 -4.21 -22.64
CA MET A 124 -8.86 -3.62 -23.38
C MET A 124 -7.57 -4.45 -23.27
N VAL A 125 -7.34 -5.15 -22.16
CA VAL A 125 -6.19 -6.05 -21.97
C VAL A 125 -6.35 -7.37 -22.74
N ASN A 126 -7.56 -7.93 -22.76
CA ASN A 126 -7.79 -9.25 -23.35
C ASN A 126 -8.10 -9.22 -24.86
N GLU A 127 -8.72 -8.15 -25.35
CA GLU A 127 -9.26 -8.07 -26.73
C GLU A 127 -8.63 -6.97 -27.60
N LEU A 128 -7.83 -6.07 -27.01
CA LEU A 128 -7.13 -4.98 -27.71
C LEU A 128 -5.62 -5.04 -27.42
N THR A 129 -4.90 -3.94 -27.58
CA THR A 129 -3.43 -3.88 -27.43
C THR A 129 -2.94 -3.72 -25.98
N GLY A 130 -3.81 -3.97 -24.99
CA GLY A 130 -3.55 -3.63 -23.60
C GLY A 130 -3.50 -2.13 -23.28
N ASN A 131 -3.35 -1.83 -21.99
CA ASN A 131 -3.29 -0.47 -21.44
C ASN A 131 -1.86 0.01 -21.10
N HIS A 132 -0.90 -0.92 -21.02
CA HIS A 132 0.48 -0.61 -20.67
C HIS A 132 1.25 -0.18 -21.92
N ARG A 133 1.79 1.05 -21.92
CA ARG A 133 2.55 1.60 -23.04
C ARG A 133 3.95 2.04 -22.58
N LEU A 134 4.97 1.47 -23.22
CA LEU A 134 6.35 1.92 -23.06
C LEU A 134 6.65 3.02 -24.08
N GLN A 135 7.16 4.16 -23.62
CA GLN A 135 7.51 5.30 -24.47
C GLN A 135 9.02 5.54 -24.42
N PHE A 136 9.67 5.45 -25.58
CA PHE A 136 11.10 5.69 -25.74
C PHE A 136 11.31 7.01 -26.48
N ALA A 137 12.03 7.94 -25.84
CA ALA A 137 12.42 9.21 -26.45
C ALA A 137 13.88 9.13 -26.91
N PHE A 138 14.10 9.25 -28.23
CA PHE A 138 15.43 9.27 -28.83
C PHE A 138 15.79 10.70 -29.27
N PRO A 139 16.57 11.47 -28.50
CA PRO A 139 16.96 12.82 -28.90
C PRO A 139 17.93 12.75 -30.09
N SER A 140 17.68 13.53 -31.15
CA SER A 140 18.54 13.60 -32.34
C SER A 140 19.81 14.42 -32.14
N GLY A 141 19.90 15.22 -31.07
CA GLY A 141 21.09 16.03 -30.73
C GLY A 141 21.36 17.24 -31.64
N ALA A 142 20.65 17.36 -32.77
CA ALA A 142 20.78 18.47 -33.73
C ALA A 142 19.40 19.02 -34.13
N PRO A 143 19.29 20.34 -34.43
CA PRO A 143 18.09 20.91 -35.03
C PRO A 143 17.70 20.14 -36.29
N SER A 144 16.46 19.66 -36.37
CA SER A 144 15.94 18.84 -37.48
C SER A 144 16.67 17.50 -37.72
N GLY A 145 17.52 17.04 -36.81
CA GLY A 145 18.28 15.78 -36.95
C GLY A 145 17.40 14.52 -37.02
N ILE A 146 16.12 14.61 -36.64
CA ILE A 146 15.17 13.50 -36.80
C ILE A 146 14.92 13.16 -38.27
N MET A 147 15.12 14.11 -39.19
CA MET A 147 14.91 13.90 -40.62
C MET A 147 16.10 13.22 -41.30
N GLU A 148 17.21 13.02 -40.57
CA GLU A 148 18.39 12.39 -41.14
C GLU A 148 18.17 10.90 -41.43
N PRO A 149 18.61 10.39 -42.59
CA PRO A 149 18.50 8.97 -42.92
C PRO A 149 19.23 8.05 -41.94
N GLY A 150 20.28 8.55 -41.27
CA GLY A 150 21.00 7.82 -40.22
C GLY A 150 20.11 7.59 -39.00
N TYR A 151 19.51 8.67 -38.49
CA TYR A 151 18.56 8.62 -37.36
C TYR A 151 17.38 7.70 -37.67
N MET A 152 16.75 7.86 -38.85
CA MET A 152 15.59 7.07 -39.26
C MET A 152 15.89 5.57 -39.35
N ARG A 153 17.07 5.18 -39.85
CA ARG A 153 17.51 3.78 -39.88
C ARG A 153 17.75 3.22 -38.48
N GLY A 154 18.28 4.04 -37.56
CA GLY A 154 18.46 3.65 -36.17
C GLY A 154 17.10 3.40 -35.48
N LEU A 155 16.18 4.35 -35.63
CA LEU A 155 14.83 4.24 -35.06
C LEU A 155 14.06 3.04 -35.63
N ASP A 156 14.15 2.80 -36.94
CA ASP A 156 13.51 1.66 -37.59
C ASP A 156 14.08 0.31 -37.12
N ARG A 157 15.41 0.23 -36.91
CA ARG A 157 16.05 -0.96 -36.35
C ARG A 157 15.55 -1.27 -34.95
N PHE A 158 15.43 -0.24 -34.10
CA PHE A 158 14.88 -0.41 -32.75
C PHE A 158 13.40 -0.84 -32.81
N ALA A 159 12.59 -0.21 -33.66
CA ALA A 159 11.18 -0.57 -33.82
C ALA A 159 11.01 -2.03 -34.29
N GLN A 160 11.84 -2.51 -35.22
CA GLN A 160 11.83 -3.91 -35.67
C GLN A 160 12.26 -4.88 -34.57
N TRP A 161 13.31 -4.53 -33.82
CA TRP A 161 13.74 -5.33 -32.67
C TRP A 161 12.65 -5.42 -31.60
N ALA A 162 11.98 -4.31 -31.29
CA ALA A 162 10.89 -4.28 -30.31
C ALA A 162 9.71 -5.16 -30.72
N ARG A 163 9.37 -5.19 -32.02
CA ARG A 163 8.32 -6.08 -32.57
C ARG A 163 8.64 -7.58 -32.49
N GLN A 164 9.90 -7.94 -32.29
CA GLN A 164 10.32 -9.34 -32.19
C GLN A 164 10.20 -9.89 -30.75
N GLN A 165 9.95 -9.03 -29.76
CA GLN A 165 9.83 -9.46 -28.38
C GLN A 165 8.45 -10.10 -28.14
N PRO A 166 8.38 -11.28 -27.49
CA PRO A 166 7.12 -12.01 -27.32
C PRO A 166 6.10 -11.26 -26.45
N GLU A 167 6.55 -10.34 -25.58
CA GLU A 167 5.70 -9.52 -24.71
C GLU A 167 5.15 -8.26 -25.40
N VAL A 168 5.59 -7.95 -26.62
CA VAL A 168 5.23 -6.72 -27.34
C VAL A 168 4.19 -7.00 -28.40
N GLU A 169 2.97 -6.55 -28.15
CA GLU A 169 1.85 -6.74 -29.07
C GLU A 169 1.85 -5.73 -30.23
N TYR A 170 2.21 -4.46 -29.95
CA TYR A 170 2.18 -3.40 -30.94
C TYR A 170 3.30 -2.36 -30.73
N VAL A 171 3.89 -1.91 -31.84
CA VAL A 171 4.93 -0.85 -31.85
C VAL A 171 4.55 0.24 -32.82
N SER A 172 4.37 1.46 -32.29
CA SER A 172 4.21 2.68 -33.08
C SER A 172 5.52 3.46 -33.12
N SER A 173 6.02 3.75 -34.33
CA SER A 173 7.25 4.52 -34.53
C SER A 173 7.05 5.65 -35.54
N PHE A 174 7.77 6.76 -35.33
CA PHE A 174 7.82 7.87 -36.30
C PHE A 174 8.38 7.42 -37.66
N SER A 175 9.31 6.45 -37.67
CA SER A 175 9.87 5.90 -38.92
C SER A 175 8.80 5.27 -39.82
N ASP A 176 7.76 4.66 -39.25
CA ASP A 176 6.67 4.04 -40.03
C ASP A 176 5.80 5.10 -40.71
N THR A 177 5.53 6.20 -40.01
CA THR A 177 4.79 7.35 -40.55
C THR A 177 5.50 7.95 -41.76
N ILE A 178 6.82 8.17 -41.67
CA ILE A 178 7.61 8.70 -42.79
C ILE A 178 7.66 7.73 -43.96
N LYS A 179 7.85 6.43 -43.70
CA LYS A 179 7.80 5.40 -44.77
C LYS A 179 6.46 5.37 -45.49
N ARG A 180 5.35 5.61 -44.77
CA ARG A 180 4.00 5.65 -45.36
C ARG A 180 3.76 6.92 -46.19
N LEU A 181 4.35 8.05 -45.80
CA LEU A 181 4.26 9.33 -46.54
C LEU A 181 5.12 9.33 -47.81
N ASN A 182 6.26 8.65 -47.80
CA ASN A 182 7.16 8.53 -48.95
C ASN A 182 6.79 7.37 -49.90
N ARG A 183 5.56 6.84 -49.81
CA ARG A 183 5.02 5.88 -50.79
C ARG A 183 4.41 6.59 -51.98
#